data_AF-A0A956G9F2-F1
#
_entry.id   AF-A0A956G9F2-F1
#
_cell.length_a   1.000
_cell.length_b   1.000
_cell.length_c   1.000
_cell.angle_alpha   90.00
_cell.angle_beta   90.00
_cell.angle_gamma   90.00
#
_symmetry.space_group_name_H-M   'P 1'
#
loop_
_entity.id
_entity.type
_entity.pdbx_description
1 polymer ?
#
loop_
_entity_poly.entity_id
_entity_poly.type
_entity_poly.pdbx_seq_one_letter_code
_entity_poly.pdbx_strand_id
1 'polypeptide(L)'
;MSSWLVIGGAALGAVVLLFAFRASALTRGVRQAISAGDTTALQAQLAALAPDEQPTAYDRAIGEIWSAYERELTVPLIRDLAARHTETRIAQYWLSQLRDVEPELVSEELGREFFGEHYRPEIAASCGRFG
;
A
#
# COMPACT_ATOMS: atom_id res chain seq x y z
N MET A 1 -39.30 -11.77 -20.49
CA MET A 1 -38.00 -12.36 -20.10
C MET A 1 -36.87 -11.42 -20.55
N SER A 2 -36.72 -10.21 -19.98
CA SER A 2 -35.73 -9.24 -20.52
C SER A 2 -35.26 -8.16 -19.53
N SER A 3 -35.46 -8.31 -18.22
CA SER A 3 -35.10 -7.26 -17.23
C SER A 3 -33.81 -7.53 -16.47
N TRP A 4 -33.23 -8.74 -16.58
CA TRP A 4 -32.02 -9.12 -15.84
C TRP A 4 -30.72 -8.67 -16.52
N LEU A 5 -30.72 -8.50 -17.85
CA LEU A 5 -29.52 -8.12 -18.61
C LEU A 5 -29.15 -6.63 -18.45
N VAL A 6 -30.15 -5.75 -18.26
CA VAL A 6 -29.90 -4.30 -18.11
C VAL A 6 -29.34 -3.97 -16.71
N ILE A 7 -29.79 -4.69 -15.67
CA ILE A 7 -29.30 -4.51 -14.30
C ILE A 7 -27.85 -5.01 -14.17
N GLY A 8 -27.52 -6.14 -14.82
CA GLY A 8 -26.14 -6.66 -14.85
C GLY A 8 -25.16 -5.71 -15.53
N GLY A 9 -25.55 -5.09 -16.66
CA GLY A 9 -24.70 -4.14 -17.39
C GLY A 9 -24.47 -2.81 -16.65
N ALA A 10 -25.52 -2.27 -15.99
CA ALA A 10 -25.40 -1.03 -15.22
C ALA A 10 -24.54 -1.20 -13.95
N ALA A 11 -24.68 -2.34 -13.26
CA ALA A 11 -23.88 -2.64 -12.08
C ALA A 11 -22.39 -2.83 -12.42
N LEU A 12 -22.07 -3.58 -13.48
CA LEU A 12 -20.69 -3.74 -13.96
C LEU A 12 -20.08 -2.40 -14.41
N GLY A 13 -20.84 -1.58 -15.14
CA GLY A 13 -20.38 -0.25 -15.56
C GLY A 13 -20.06 0.67 -14.37
N ALA A 14 -20.90 0.67 -13.34
CA ALA A 14 -20.67 1.45 -12.13
C ALA A 14 -19.42 0.97 -11.36
N VAL A 15 -19.22 -0.35 -11.24
CA VAL A 15 -18.03 -0.92 -10.57
C VAL A 15 -16.74 -0.54 -11.30
N VAL A 16 -16.72 -0.64 -12.64
CA VAL A 16 -15.55 -0.29 -13.45
C VAL A 16 -15.22 1.20 -13.33
N LEU A 17 -16.24 2.07 -13.38
CA LEU A 17 -16.03 3.52 -13.24
C LEU A 17 -15.52 3.89 -11.84
N LEU A 18 -16.07 3.29 -10.79
CA LEU A 18 -15.61 3.51 -9.42
C LEU A 18 -14.14 3.07 -9.24
N PHE A 19 -13.76 1.93 -9.81
CA PHE A 19 -12.38 1.44 -9.75
C PHE A 19 -11.41 2.37 -10.49
N ALA A 20 -11.78 2.81 -11.71
CA ALA A 20 -10.96 3.73 -12.49
C ALA A 20 -10.77 5.09 -11.80
N PHE A 21 -11.82 5.62 -11.18
CA PHE A 21 -11.75 6.90 -10.46
C PHE A 21 -10.85 6.80 -9.22
N ARG A 22 -10.95 5.70 -8.47
CA ARG A 22 -10.09 5.43 -7.31
C ARG A 22 -8.62 5.27 -7.68
N ALA A 23 -8.33 4.53 -8.75
CA ALA A 23 -6.96 4.38 -9.25
C ALA A 23 -6.35 5.74 -9.62
N SER A 24 -7.11 6.58 -10.35
CA SER A 24 -6.68 7.94 -10.71
C SER A 24 -6.48 8.86 -9.49
N ALA A 25 -7.33 8.75 -8.46
CA ALA A 25 -7.18 9.51 -7.22
C ALA A 25 -5.93 9.09 -6.44
N LEU A 26 -5.62 7.79 -6.39
CA LEU A 26 -4.44 7.29 -5.69
C LEU A 26 -3.15 7.72 -6.38
N THR A 27 -3.04 7.55 -7.71
CA THR A 27 -1.87 8.00 -8.47
C THR A 27 -1.65 9.51 -8.35
N ARG A 28 -2.72 10.32 -8.29
CA ARG A 28 -2.60 11.76 -8.00
C ARG A 28 -2.07 12.02 -6.60
N GLY A 29 -2.58 11.31 -5.59
CA GLY A 29 -2.09 11.40 -4.21
C GLY A 29 -0.61 11.05 -4.09
N VAL A 30 -0.15 10.00 -4.77
CA VAL A 30 1.27 9.61 -4.82
C VAL A 30 2.14 10.70 -5.43
N ARG A 31 1.76 11.24 -6.61
CA ARG A 31 2.53 12.32 -7.24
C ARG A 31 2.58 13.57 -6.37
N GLN A 32 1.48 13.91 -5.72
CA GLN A 32 1.43 15.04 -4.80
C GLN A 32 2.38 14.81 -3.62
N ALA A 33 2.36 13.61 -3.03
CA ALA A 33 3.23 13.26 -1.92
C ALA A 33 4.72 13.35 -2.28
N ILE A 34 5.10 12.84 -3.45
CA ILE A 34 6.46 12.96 -3.99
C ILE A 34 6.82 14.44 -4.18
N SER A 35 5.98 15.22 -4.85
CA SER A 35 6.26 16.63 -5.12
C SER A 35 6.34 17.50 -3.86
N ALA A 36 5.62 17.12 -2.82
CA ALA A 36 5.56 17.84 -1.55
C ALA A 36 6.59 17.33 -0.53
N GLY A 37 7.18 16.15 -0.75
CA GLY A 37 8.01 15.47 0.25
C GLY A 37 7.22 15.05 1.50
N ASP A 38 5.91 14.84 1.39
CA ASP A 38 5.03 14.57 2.53
C ASP A 38 3.93 13.56 2.17
N THR A 39 3.83 12.47 2.94
CA THR A 39 2.83 11.41 2.74
C THR A 39 1.60 11.53 3.63
N THR A 40 1.49 12.55 4.49
CA THR A 40 0.39 12.70 5.46
C THR A 40 -0.99 12.66 4.80
N ALA A 41 -1.19 13.43 3.73
CA ALA A 41 -2.45 13.46 3.00
C ALA A 41 -2.77 12.11 2.30
N LEU A 42 -1.73 11.43 1.79
CA LEU A 42 -1.84 10.13 1.17
C LEU A 42 -2.20 9.05 2.19
N GLN A 43 -1.59 9.07 3.38
CA GLN A 43 -1.93 8.17 4.48
C GLN A 43 -3.40 8.33 4.90
N ALA A 44 -3.89 9.57 5.03
CA ALA A 44 -5.29 9.83 5.32
C ALA A 44 -6.22 9.28 4.22
N GLN A 45 -5.84 9.43 2.96
CA GLN A 45 -6.59 8.87 1.82
C GLN A 45 -6.61 7.33 1.85
N LEU A 46 -5.49 6.68 2.14
CA LEU A 46 -5.39 5.22 2.24
C LEU A 46 -6.20 4.69 3.43
N ALA A 47 -6.11 5.34 4.58
CA ALA A 47 -6.86 4.97 5.79
C ALA A 47 -8.38 5.09 5.62
N ALA A 48 -8.85 5.93 4.69
CA ALA A 48 -10.28 6.10 4.38
C ALA A 48 -10.84 5.01 3.45
N LEU A 49 -10.00 4.14 2.88
CA LEU A 49 -10.44 3.00 2.07
C LEU A 49 -11.03 1.89 2.94
N ALA A 50 -11.80 0.99 2.32
CA ALA A 50 -12.31 -0.18 3.02
C ALA A 50 -11.13 -1.05 3.53
N PRO A 51 -11.23 -1.65 4.74
CA PRO A 51 -10.09 -2.37 5.35
C PRO A 51 -9.48 -3.48 4.48
N ASP A 52 -10.28 -4.13 3.65
CA ASP A 52 -9.87 -5.17 2.71
C ASP A 52 -9.16 -4.62 1.45
N GLU A 53 -9.47 -3.39 1.05
CA GLU A 53 -8.82 -2.70 -0.07
C GLU A 53 -7.49 -2.05 0.33
N GLN A 54 -7.34 -1.72 1.62
CA GLN A 54 -6.19 -0.97 2.14
C GLN A 54 -4.83 -1.61 1.79
N PRO A 55 -4.52 -2.88 2.11
CA PRO A 55 -3.20 -3.44 1.85
C PRO A 55 -2.77 -3.33 0.39
N THR A 56 -3.69 -3.58 -0.54
CA THR A 56 -3.43 -3.45 -1.99
C THR A 56 -3.19 -2.00 -2.41
N ALA A 57 -3.90 -1.05 -1.80
CA ALA A 57 -3.70 0.37 -2.07
C ALA A 57 -2.35 0.88 -1.52
N TYR A 58 -1.95 0.46 -0.32
CA TYR A 58 -0.60 0.72 0.21
C TYR A 58 0.46 0.11 -0.69
N ASP A 59 0.30 -1.14 -1.12
CA ASP A 59 1.26 -1.83 -1.99
C ASP A 59 1.54 -1.02 -3.26
N ARG A 60 0.47 -0.57 -3.93
CA ARG A 60 0.58 0.26 -5.12
C ARG A 60 1.26 1.59 -4.83
N ALA A 61 0.84 2.29 -3.77
CA ALA A 61 1.40 3.58 -3.41
C ALA A 61 2.89 3.51 -3.06
N ILE A 62 3.26 2.55 -2.20
CA ILE A 62 4.64 2.28 -1.80
C ILE A 62 5.45 1.88 -3.03
N GLY A 63 4.94 0.99 -3.88
CA GLY A 63 5.61 0.56 -5.11
C GLY A 63 5.86 1.70 -6.11
N GLU A 64 4.92 2.63 -6.27
CA GLU A 64 5.09 3.81 -7.14
C GLU A 64 6.15 4.77 -6.58
N ILE A 65 6.10 5.10 -5.28
CA ILE A 65 7.10 5.96 -4.61
C ILE A 65 8.49 5.30 -4.63
N TRP A 66 8.54 4.00 -4.36
CA TRP A 66 9.76 3.21 -4.45
C TRP A 66 10.31 3.21 -5.88
N SER A 67 9.48 3.04 -6.90
CA SER A 67 9.95 3.09 -8.29
C SER A 67 10.45 4.48 -8.71
N ALA A 68 10.01 5.54 -8.02
CA ALA A 68 10.49 6.91 -8.21
C ALA A 68 11.79 7.23 -7.45
N TYR A 69 12.39 6.26 -6.76
CA TYR A 69 13.60 6.41 -5.92
C TYR A 69 13.43 7.29 -4.66
N GLU A 70 12.20 7.59 -4.27
CA GLU A 70 11.90 8.40 -3.08
C GLU A 70 11.75 7.50 -1.83
N ARG A 71 12.83 6.79 -1.46
CA ARG A 71 12.83 5.72 -0.43
C ARG A 71 12.30 6.18 0.92
N GLU A 72 12.77 7.33 1.40
CA GLU A 72 12.40 7.90 2.71
C GLU A 72 10.89 8.12 2.83
N LEU A 73 10.23 8.59 1.75
CA LEU A 73 8.78 8.80 1.73
C LEU A 73 7.98 7.51 1.88
N THR A 74 8.58 6.34 1.63
CA THR A 74 7.91 5.07 1.83
C THR A 74 7.82 4.66 3.30
N VAL A 75 8.71 5.13 4.17
CA VAL A 75 8.80 4.66 5.56
C VAL A 75 7.52 4.93 6.36
N PRO A 76 6.91 6.13 6.33
CA PRO A 76 5.66 6.38 7.03
C PRO A 76 4.51 5.49 6.53
N LEU A 77 4.48 5.16 5.23
CA LEU A 77 3.47 4.30 4.63
C LEU A 77 3.68 2.83 5.04
N ILE A 78 4.92 2.34 5.01
CA ILE A 78 5.27 0.98 5.44
C ILE A 78 4.96 0.82 6.93
N ARG A 79 5.28 1.81 7.76
CA ARG A 79 4.98 1.82 9.19
C ARG A 79 3.48 1.74 9.45
N ASP A 80 2.69 2.58 8.79
CA ASP A 80 1.24 2.61 8.97
C ASP A 80 0.58 1.31 8.45
N LEU A 81 1.04 0.78 7.31
CA LEU A 81 0.62 -0.51 6.80
C LEU A 81 0.92 -1.63 7.80
N ALA A 82 2.16 -1.72 8.30
CA ALA A 82 2.59 -2.77 9.22
C ALA A 82 1.87 -2.70 10.56
N ALA A 83 1.56 -1.50 11.07
CA ALA A 83 0.83 -1.32 12.32
C ALA A 83 -0.63 -1.78 12.22
N ARG A 84 -1.27 -1.62 11.06
CA ARG A 84 -2.68 -1.96 10.84
C ARG A 84 -2.90 -3.39 10.34
N HIS A 85 -1.95 -3.87 9.54
CA HIS A 85 -2.09 -5.07 8.72
C HIS A 85 -0.89 -6.00 8.90
N THR A 86 -0.39 -6.13 10.14
CA THR A 86 0.83 -6.87 10.48
C THR A 86 0.85 -8.29 9.90
N GLU A 87 -0.27 -9.01 9.97
CA GLU A 87 -0.35 -10.40 9.51
C GLU A 87 -0.48 -10.54 7.98
N THR A 88 -0.54 -9.43 7.24
CA THR A 88 -0.65 -9.46 5.78
C THR A 88 0.70 -9.67 5.12
N ARG A 89 0.73 -10.49 4.07
CA ARG A 89 1.95 -10.73 3.28
C ARG A 89 2.52 -9.45 2.67
N ILE A 90 1.67 -8.50 2.29
CA ILE A 90 2.10 -7.22 1.72
C ILE A 90 2.88 -6.40 2.75
N ALA A 91 2.41 -6.31 4.00
CA ALA A 91 3.14 -5.61 5.06
C ALA A 91 4.51 -6.25 5.32
N GLN A 92 4.56 -7.58 5.38
CA GLN A 92 5.79 -8.33 5.64
C GLN A 92 6.78 -8.27 4.48
N TYR A 93 6.29 -8.24 3.25
CA TYR A 93 7.09 -8.00 2.07
C TYR A 93 7.79 -6.63 2.15
N TRP A 94 7.05 -5.55 2.42
CA TRP A 94 7.64 -4.21 2.47
C TRP A 94 8.58 -4.01 3.65
N LEU A 95 8.29 -4.59 4.82
CA LEU A 95 9.25 -4.62 5.94
C LEU A 95 10.54 -5.35 5.56
N SER A 96 10.44 -6.50 4.87
CA SER A 96 11.63 -7.22 4.39
C SER A 96 12.39 -6.39 3.37
N GLN A 97 11.72 -5.81 2.38
CA GLN A 97 12.36 -4.97 1.36
C GLN A 97 13.08 -3.78 1.99
N LEU A 98 12.45 -3.07 2.93
CA LEU A 98 13.07 -1.94 3.61
C LEU A 98 14.32 -2.39 4.39
N ARG A 99 14.25 -3.51 5.13
CA ARG A 99 15.42 -4.06 5.85
C ARG A 99 16.55 -4.47 4.90
N ASP A 100 16.21 -5.13 3.80
CA ASP A 100 17.19 -5.75 2.92
C ASP A 100 17.87 -4.73 1.98
N VAL A 101 17.16 -3.65 1.62
CA VAL A 101 17.64 -2.63 0.69
C VAL A 101 18.10 -1.34 1.40
N GLU A 102 17.42 -0.93 2.47
CA GLU A 102 17.66 0.35 3.19
C GLU A 102 17.73 0.12 4.72
N PRO A 103 18.69 -0.68 5.22
CA PRO A 103 18.77 -1.02 6.64
C PRO A 103 18.96 0.20 7.56
N GLU A 104 19.56 1.28 7.05
CA GLU A 104 19.70 2.55 7.74
C GLU A 104 18.33 3.14 8.07
N LEU A 105 17.41 3.20 7.10
CA LEU A 105 16.04 3.71 7.30
C LEU A 105 15.25 2.87 8.31
N VAL A 106 15.49 1.55 8.36
CA VAL A 106 14.89 0.72 9.42
C VAL A 106 15.37 1.16 10.80
N SER A 107 16.66 1.49 10.93
CA SER A 107 17.23 1.85 12.22
C SER A 107 16.92 3.28 12.67
N GLU A 108 16.89 4.23 11.74
CA GLU A 108 16.78 5.67 12.00
C GLU A 108 15.32 6.15 12.04
N GLU A 109 14.50 5.73 11.08
CA GLU A 109 13.14 6.25 10.88
C GLU A 109 12.06 5.32 11.44
N LEU A 110 12.18 4.01 11.14
CA LEU A 110 11.20 3.03 11.58
C LEU A 110 11.40 2.67 13.05
N GLY A 111 12.67 2.50 13.45
CA GLY A 111 13.09 2.09 14.77
C GLY A 111 13.13 0.57 14.95
N ARG A 112 14.19 0.08 15.63
CA ARG A 112 14.40 -1.35 15.89
C ARG A 112 13.28 -2.01 16.70
N GLU A 113 12.71 -1.27 17.66
CA GLU A 113 11.59 -1.75 18.49
C GLU A 113 10.36 -2.02 17.62
N PHE A 114 9.93 -1.04 16.83
CA PHE A 114 8.80 -1.21 15.91
C PHE A 114 9.02 -2.39 14.95
N PHE A 115 10.22 -2.49 14.37
CA PHE A 115 10.54 -3.58 13.46
C PHE A 115 10.45 -4.94 14.14
N GLY A 116 10.99 -5.08 15.36
CA GLY A 116 10.91 -6.33 16.13
C GLY A 116 9.48 -6.71 16.51
N GLU A 117 8.63 -5.73 16.81
CA GLU A 117 7.22 -5.96 17.16
C GLU A 117 6.37 -6.38 15.97
N HIS A 118 6.63 -5.85 14.78
CA HIS A 118 5.76 -6.00 13.62
C HIS A 118 6.31 -6.94 12.53
N TYR A 119 7.61 -7.20 12.48
CA TYR A 119 8.17 -8.12 11.51
C TYR A 119 7.93 -9.58 11.92
N ARG A 120 7.41 -10.36 10.98
CA ARG A 120 7.08 -11.79 11.10
C ARG A 120 7.81 -12.55 9.99
N PRO A 121 9.07 -12.98 10.22
CA PRO A 121 9.91 -13.58 9.17
C PRO A 121 9.27 -14.81 8.52
N GLU A 122 8.46 -15.57 9.27
CA GLU A 122 7.71 -16.72 8.79
C GLU A 122 6.67 -16.36 7.72
N ILE A 123 6.02 -15.20 7.84
CA ILE A 123 5.07 -14.70 6.84
C ILE A 123 5.85 -14.13 5.65
N ALA A 124 6.94 -13.41 5.90
CA ALA A 124 7.79 -12.87 4.83
C ALA A 124 8.44 -13.96 3.97
N ALA A 125 8.89 -15.06 4.58
CA ALA A 125 9.51 -16.20 3.90
C ALA A 125 8.51 -17.00 3.03
N SER A 126 7.22 -16.87 3.28
CA SER A 126 6.18 -17.47 2.42
C SER A 126 6.09 -16.80 1.03
N CYS A 127 6.78 -15.66 0.82
CA CYS A 127 6.98 -15.02 -0.48
C CYS A 127 8.07 -15.74 -1.31
N GLY A 128 7.91 -17.05 -1.50
CA GLY A 128 8.61 -17.77 -2.55
C GLY A 128 7.99 -17.43 -3.91
N ARG A 129 8.72 -16.66 -4.74
CA ARG A 129 8.56 -16.44 -6.19
C ARG A 129 7.27 -17.01 -6.82
N PHE A 130 6.15 -16.30 -6.66
CA PHE A 130 5.02 -16.45 -7.58
C PHE A 130 5.19 -15.40 -8.68
N GLY A 131 5.69 -15.87 -9.83
CA GLY A 131 5.54 -15.20 -11.13
C GLY A 131 4.30 -15.70 -11.84
#